data_AF-A0A2M7STN4-F1
#
_entry.id   AF-A0A2M7STN4-F1
#
_cell.length_a   1.000
_cell.length_b   1.000
_cell.length_c   1.000
_cell.angle_alpha   90.00
_cell.angle_beta   90.00
_cell.angle_gamma   90.00
#
_symmetry.space_group_name_H-M   'P 1'
#
loop_
_entity.id
_entity.type
_entity.pdbx_description
1 polymer ?
#
loop_
_entity_poly.entity_id
_entity_poly.type
_entity_poly.pdbx_seq_one_letter_code
_entity_poly.pdbx_strand_id
1 'polypeptide(L)'
;IRTVTGLKPETLGDLKTVIEYVYKEITHLLDSTNSGQEGSYLDYESKALHAGMLDHVAMEVADIAQIVGFNFPTSVADTPLVDMGWNSVDKSKPVILLVGHNPATSCTLIDYLRENGLYDKVEVAGICCTALETTRYSDRAKIVGPLSRQLFFIRTGIADVILTDEQCIRTDMPIEADKVGSRVIACVDKVMYGLDDATDWGTEEIVKQMVEEKKHFAILDTHKAAEVAAKVALAIAPQRRKEWLTEEEATELAKKCTHCGMCERVCPNLFAINEGIGEVAKGNF
;
A
#
# COMPACT_ATOMS: atom_id res chain seq x y z
N ILE A 1 17.90 11.91 15.80
CA ILE A 1 17.33 12.33 17.10
C ILE A 1 18.37 13.02 17.97
N ARG A 2 19.38 12.30 18.51
CA ARG A 2 20.34 12.84 19.49
C ARG A 2 21.05 14.12 19.05
N THR A 3 21.46 14.20 17.78
CA THR A 3 22.15 15.38 17.23
C THR A 3 21.26 16.63 17.20
N VAL A 4 19.96 16.46 16.91
CA VAL A 4 19.04 17.57 16.68
C VAL A 4 18.38 18.02 17.98
N THR A 5 17.95 17.07 18.82
CA THR A 5 17.19 17.38 20.04
C THR A 5 18.01 17.30 21.32
N GLY A 6 19.24 16.76 21.26
CA GLY A 6 20.05 16.48 22.45
C GLY A 6 19.54 15.30 23.30
N LEU A 7 18.42 14.69 22.92
CA LEU A 7 17.79 13.61 23.68
C LEU A 7 18.41 12.25 23.34
N LYS A 8 18.44 11.35 24.32
CA LYS A 8 18.73 9.93 24.14
C LYS A 8 17.50 9.13 24.61
N PRO A 9 16.51 8.90 23.72
CA PRO A 9 15.32 8.12 24.07
C PRO A 9 15.68 6.70 24.50
N GLU A 10 15.04 6.19 25.56
CA GLU A 10 15.21 4.81 26.05
C GLU A 10 13.88 4.03 26.08
N THR A 11 12.75 4.73 25.93
CA THR A 11 11.40 4.15 25.89
C THR A 11 10.59 4.72 24.71
N LEU A 12 9.49 4.04 24.34
CA LEU A 12 8.51 4.58 23.38
C LEU A 12 7.93 5.93 23.85
N GLY A 13 7.78 6.12 25.17
CA GLY A 13 7.31 7.39 25.74
C GLY A 13 8.25 8.55 25.45
N ASP A 14 9.57 8.32 25.44
CA ASP A 14 10.56 9.36 25.18
C ASP A 14 10.53 9.85 23.72
N LEU A 15 10.13 8.99 22.78
CA LEU A 15 9.96 9.35 21.36
C LEU A 15 8.84 10.37 21.15
N LYS A 16 7.87 10.45 22.08
CA LYS A 16 6.77 11.42 22.01
C LYS A 16 7.27 12.86 22.02
N THR A 17 8.22 13.19 22.88
CA THR A 17 8.79 14.55 22.93
C THR A 17 9.50 14.90 21.62
N VAL A 18 10.13 13.92 20.98
CA VAL A 18 10.80 14.12 19.68
C VAL A 18 9.79 14.38 18.57
N ILE A 19 8.72 13.60 18.48
CA ILE A 19 7.71 13.78 17.42
C ILE A 19 6.91 15.08 17.62
N GLU A 20 6.64 15.47 18.87
CA GLU A 20 6.01 16.76 19.19
C GLU A 20 6.87 17.95 18.73
N TYR A 21 8.20 17.85 18.89
CA TYR A 21 9.13 18.83 18.31
C TYR A 21 9.01 18.88 16.79
N VAL A 22 9.05 17.72 16.12
CA VAL A 22 8.93 17.67 14.66
C VAL A 22 7.61 18.28 14.17
N TYR A 23 6.48 17.93 14.78
CA TYR A 23 5.18 18.49 14.39
C TYR A 23 5.13 20.01 14.51
N LYS A 24 5.63 20.55 15.62
CA LYS A 24 5.71 22.00 15.82
C LYS A 24 6.53 22.68 14.70
N GLU A 25 7.70 22.14 14.37
CA GLU A 25 8.56 22.72 13.34
C GLU A 25 7.98 22.57 11.93
N ILE A 26 7.32 21.45 11.62
CA ILE A 26 6.60 21.25 10.36
C ILE A 26 5.46 22.27 10.23
N THR A 27 4.72 22.56 11.31
CA THR A 27 3.69 23.61 11.28
C THR A 27 4.28 24.97 10.95
N HIS A 28 5.42 25.34 11.55
CA HIS A 28 6.11 26.60 11.21
C HIS A 28 6.58 26.65 9.75
N LEU A 29 7.10 25.53 9.22
CA LEU A 29 7.49 25.44 7.81
C LEU A 29 6.28 25.59 6.89
N LEU A 30 5.16 24.95 7.20
CA LEU A 30 3.91 25.10 6.46
C LEU A 30 3.38 26.54 6.51
N ASP A 31 3.42 27.19 7.67
CA ASP A 31 3.04 28.60 7.80
C ASP A 31 3.87 29.49 6.88
N SER A 32 5.16 29.17 6.71
CA SER A 32 6.07 29.92 5.86
C SER A 32 5.75 29.82 4.36
N THR A 33 4.96 28.83 3.93
CA THR A 33 4.54 28.69 2.52
C THR A 33 3.33 29.56 2.16
N ASN A 34 2.77 30.30 3.11
CA ASN A 34 1.63 31.18 2.85
C ASN A 34 2.06 32.48 2.14
N SER A 35 1.11 33.12 1.46
CA SER A 35 1.31 34.41 0.81
C SER A 35 1.73 35.47 1.83
N GLY A 36 2.78 36.24 1.52
CA GLY A 36 3.25 37.34 2.36
C GLY A 36 4.18 36.93 3.52
N GLN A 37 4.78 35.75 3.45
CA GLN A 37 5.73 35.24 4.45
C GLN A 37 7.19 35.49 4.02
N GLU A 38 7.96 34.44 3.74
CA GLU A 38 9.35 34.57 3.32
C GLU A 38 9.45 35.14 1.89
N GLY A 39 10.34 36.11 1.69
CA GLY A 39 10.57 36.78 0.40
C GLY A 39 11.91 36.45 -0.26
N SER A 40 12.82 35.80 0.47
CA SER A 40 14.15 35.44 0.03
C SER A 40 14.22 33.97 -0.40
N TYR A 41 14.68 33.71 -1.62
CA TYR A 41 14.86 32.33 -2.10
C TYR A 41 15.94 31.59 -1.29
N LEU A 42 17.00 32.27 -0.85
CA LEU A 42 18.05 31.66 -0.02
C LEU A 42 17.52 31.23 1.34
N ASP A 43 16.62 32.02 1.93
CA ASP A 43 16.00 31.65 3.20
C ASP A 43 14.98 30.52 3.03
N TYR A 44 14.36 30.38 1.86
CA TYR A 44 13.59 29.18 1.51
C TYR A 44 14.47 27.94 1.35
N GLU A 45 15.63 28.04 0.68
CA GLU A 45 16.58 26.93 0.59
C GLU A 45 17.03 26.49 1.99
N SER A 46 17.33 27.43 2.88
CA SER A 46 17.66 27.15 4.28
C SER A 46 16.51 26.45 5.02
N LYS A 47 15.26 26.91 4.84
CA LYS A 47 14.07 26.25 5.40
C LYS A 47 13.85 24.85 4.82
N ALA A 48 14.15 24.63 3.55
CA ALA A 48 14.09 23.30 2.93
C ALA A 48 15.14 22.35 3.54
N LEU A 49 16.35 22.83 3.84
CA LEU A 49 17.35 22.05 4.56
C LEU A 49 16.90 21.72 5.99
N HIS A 50 16.22 22.65 6.68
CA HIS A 50 15.59 22.39 7.98
C HIS A 50 14.53 21.30 7.87
N ALA A 51 13.67 21.36 6.86
CA ALA A 51 12.67 20.33 6.59
C ALA A 51 13.31 18.95 6.38
N GLY A 52 14.39 18.87 5.59
CA GLY A 52 15.13 17.62 5.36
C GLY A 52 15.77 17.05 6.64
N MET A 53 16.28 17.91 7.52
CA MET A 53 16.77 17.48 8.84
C MET A 53 15.63 16.89 9.69
N LEU A 54 14.47 17.55 9.74
CA LEU A 54 13.31 17.08 10.50
C LEU A 54 12.76 15.77 9.95
N ASP A 55 12.77 15.59 8.62
CA ASP A 55 12.35 14.35 7.96
C ASP A 55 13.17 13.15 8.46
N HIS A 56 14.50 13.27 8.49
CA HIS A 56 15.36 12.23 9.07
C HIS A 56 15.09 11.97 10.55
N VAL A 57 14.76 13.00 11.34
CA VAL A 57 14.40 12.82 12.76
C VAL A 57 13.08 12.05 12.88
N ALA A 58 12.08 12.35 12.07
CA ALA A 58 10.80 11.65 12.05
C ALA A 58 10.93 10.20 11.58
N MET A 59 11.69 9.96 10.52
CA MET A 59 11.96 8.61 10.01
C MET A 59 12.65 7.75 11.07
N GLU A 60 13.65 8.30 11.78
CA GLU A 60 14.32 7.58 12.87
C GLU A 60 13.36 7.28 14.03
N VAL A 61 12.47 8.22 14.40
CA VAL A 61 11.43 7.96 15.41
C VAL A 61 10.49 6.85 14.97
N ALA A 62 9.98 6.92 13.74
CA ALA A 62 9.03 5.95 13.19
C ALA A 62 9.64 4.54 13.15
N ASP A 63 10.87 4.40 12.63
CA ASP A 63 11.51 3.09 12.49
C ASP A 63 11.89 2.48 13.85
N ILE A 64 12.40 3.28 14.80
CA ILE A 64 12.66 2.79 16.17
C ILE A 64 11.35 2.33 16.83
N ALA A 65 10.28 3.11 16.70
CA ALA A 65 9.00 2.78 17.32
C ALA A 65 8.44 1.45 16.82
N GLN A 66 8.48 1.20 15.50
CA GLN A 66 8.01 -0.06 14.93
C GLN A 66 8.95 -1.24 15.22
N ILE A 67 10.27 -1.03 15.22
CA ILE A 67 11.24 -2.08 15.60
C ILE A 67 10.94 -2.61 17.00
N VAL A 68 10.79 -1.70 17.96
CA VAL A 68 10.55 -2.07 19.36
C VAL A 68 9.11 -2.56 19.55
N GLY A 69 8.13 -1.91 18.92
CA GLY A 69 6.72 -2.22 19.09
C GLY A 69 6.28 -3.55 18.50
N PHE A 70 6.82 -3.91 17.33
CA PHE A 70 6.48 -5.16 16.61
C PHE A 70 7.61 -6.19 16.64
N ASN A 71 8.67 -5.95 17.44
CA ASN A 71 9.81 -6.84 17.58
C ASN A 71 10.43 -7.23 16.21
N PHE A 72 10.63 -6.22 15.34
CA PHE A 72 11.27 -6.46 14.05
C PHE A 72 12.74 -6.84 14.21
N PRO A 73 13.33 -7.53 13.22
CA PRO A 73 14.77 -7.76 13.18
C PRO A 73 15.53 -6.45 13.39
N THR A 74 16.50 -6.50 14.30
CA THR A 74 17.46 -5.42 14.54
C THR A 74 18.71 -5.68 13.69
N SER A 75 19.86 -5.09 14.02
CA SER A 75 21.14 -5.21 13.28
C SER A 75 21.74 -6.63 13.26
N VAL A 76 20.97 -7.62 12.81
CA VAL A 76 21.30 -9.04 12.72
C VAL A 76 21.63 -9.36 11.27
N ALA A 77 22.86 -9.84 11.04
CA ALA A 77 23.36 -10.12 9.69
C ALA A 77 22.54 -11.20 8.98
N ASP A 78 22.10 -12.23 9.72
CA ASP A 78 21.35 -13.37 9.18
C ASP A 78 19.83 -13.14 9.19
N THR A 79 19.40 -11.91 8.83
CA THR A 79 17.97 -11.61 8.65
C THR A 79 17.40 -12.48 7.51
N PRO A 80 16.24 -13.14 7.69
CA PRO A 80 15.69 -14.06 6.70
C PRO A 80 15.51 -13.44 5.31
N LEU A 81 15.77 -14.23 4.28
CA LEU A 81 15.39 -13.88 2.91
C LEU A 81 13.87 -14.02 2.77
N VAL A 82 13.27 -13.09 2.05
CA VAL A 82 11.84 -13.13 1.72
C VAL A 82 11.64 -13.15 0.21
N ASP A 83 10.55 -13.78 -0.20
CA ASP A 83 10.21 -13.89 -1.60
C ASP A 83 9.73 -12.54 -2.17
N MET A 84 10.21 -12.22 -3.36
CA MET A 84 9.91 -10.99 -4.07
C MET A 84 9.41 -11.25 -5.50
N GLY A 85 8.49 -10.41 -5.94
CA GLY A 85 7.83 -10.46 -7.23
C GLY A 85 6.46 -11.11 -7.13
N TRP A 86 5.49 -10.56 -7.85
CA TRP A 86 4.09 -11.02 -7.85
C TRP A 86 3.90 -12.50 -8.25
N ASN A 87 4.88 -13.12 -8.91
CA ASN A 87 4.84 -14.55 -9.24
C ASN A 87 5.21 -15.49 -8.08
N SER A 88 5.75 -14.95 -6.98
CA SER A 88 6.02 -15.71 -5.75
C SER A 88 4.77 -15.99 -4.91
N VAL A 89 3.66 -15.29 -5.19
CA VAL A 89 2.39 -15.47 -4.49
C VAL A 89 1.71 -16.75 -4.96
N ASP A 90 1.32 -17.60 -4.03
CA ASP A 90 0.51 -18.79 -4.31
C ASP A 90 -0.95 -18.42 -4.59
N LYS A 91 -1.25 -18.24 -5.88
CA LYS A 91 -2.59 -17.87 -6.38
C LYS A 91 -3.64 -18.97 -6.21
N SER A 92 -3.26 -20.16 -5.72
CA SER A 92 -4.25 -21.21 -5.39
C SER A 92 -4.99 -20.91 -4.09
N LYS A 93 -4.40 -20.11 -3.21
CA LYS A 93 -4.96 -19.64 -1.94
C LYS A 93 -5.64 -18.28 -2.10
N PRO A 94 -6.55 -17.92 -1.17
CA PRO A 94 -7.02 -16.55 -1.02
C PRO A 94 -5.86 -15.60 -0.77
N VAL A 95 -5.85 -14.45 -1.43
CA VAL A 95 -4.77 -13.46 -1.38
C VAL A 95 -5.29 -12.15 -0.78
N ILE A 96 -4.62 -11.70 0.27
CA ILE A 96 -4.81 -10.37 0.85
C ILE A 96 -3.59 -9.50 0.49
N LEU A 97 -3.85 -8.36 -0.13
CA LEU A 97 -2.81 -7.45 -0.60
C LEU A 97 -2.81 -6.16 0.24
N LEU A 98 -1.71 -5.90 0.92
CA LEU A 98 -1.45 -4.67 1.67
C LEU A 98 -0.80 -3.63 0.77
N VAL A 99 -1.27 -2.38 0.81
CA VAL A 99 -0.73 -1.30 -0.03
C VAL A 99 -0.53 -0.03 0.79
N GLY A 100 0.74 0.40 0.88
CA GLY A 100 1.17 1.68 1.46
C GLY A 100 2.32 1.52 2.46
N HIS A 101 2.21 1.99 3.71
CA HIS A 101 3.34 2.20 4.64
C HIS A 101 3.13 1.83 6.12
N ASN A 102 1.91 1.80 6.65
CA ASN A 102 1.70 1.76 8.10
C ASN A 102 1.73 0.30 8.63
N PRO A 103 2.74 -0.07 9.45
CA PRO A 103 2.88 -1.43 9.95
C PRO A 103 1.73 -1.87 10.86
N ALA A 104 1.02 -0.94 11.50
CA ALA A 104 -0.08 -1.29 12.41
C ALA A 104 -1.24 -1.97 11.67
N THR A 105 -1.46 -1.63 10.40
CA THR A 105 -2.46 -2.30 9.57
C THR A 105 -2.01 -3.72 9.20
N SER A 106 -0.76 -3.87 8.77
CA SER A 106 -0.24 -5.14 8.29
C SER A 106 0.06 -6.16 9.39
N CYS A 107 0.66 -5.73 10.50
CA CYS A 107 1.01 -6.62 11.61
C CYS A 107 -0.25 -7.19 12.28
N THR A 108 -1.28 -6.38 12.49
CA THR A 108 -2.55 -6.84 13.06
C THR A 108 -3.25 -7.87 12.17
N LEU A 109 -3.15 -7.75 10.84
CA LEU A 109 -3.63 -8.79 9.91
C LEU A 109 -2.88 -10.10 10.12
N ILE A 110 -1.54 -10.05 10.22
CA ILE A 110 -0.72 -11.24 10.44
C ILE A 110 -1.08 -11.91 11.78
N ASP A 111 -1.26 -11.14 12.85
CA ASP A 111 -1.65 -11.65 14.17
C ASP A 111 -3.02 -12.31 14.11
N TYR A 112 -4.01 -11.65 13.51
CA TYR A 112 -5.35 -12.23 13.32
C TYR A 112 -5.28 -13.58 12.58
N LEU A 113 -4.50 -13.67 11.50
CA LEU A 113 -4.34 -14.91 10.75
C LEU A 113 -3.66 -16.02 11.57
N ARG A 114 -2.67 -15.70 12.40
CA ARG A 114 -2.00 -16.65 13.30
C ARG A 114 -2.95 -17.15 14.38
N GLU A 115 -3.63 -16.24 15.08
CA GLU A 115 -4.55 -16.55 16.17
C GLU A 115 -5.75 -17.40 15.73
N ASN A 116 -6.17 -17.26 14.47
CA ASN A 116 -7.31 -17.99 13.92
C ASN A 116 -6.93 -19.21 13.06
N GLY A 117 -5.65 -19.61 13.04
CA GLY A 117 -5.21 -20.79 12.26
C GLY A 117 -5.40 -20.65 10.75
N LEU A 118 -5.34 -19.42 10.25
CA LEU A 118 -5.49 -19.07 8.83
C LEU A 118 -4.16 -18.74 8.14
N TYR A 119 -3.08 -18.59 8.91
CA TYR A 119 -1.77 -18.16 8.41
C TYR A 119 -1.19 -19.06 7.29
N ASP A 120 -1.50 -20.36 7.29
CA ASP A 120 -1.13 -21.28 6.20
C ASP A 120 -2.05 -21.27 4.99
N LYS A 121 -3.26 -20.75 5.18
CA LYS A 121 -4.38 -20.86 4.24
C LYS A 121 -4.58 -19.61 3.39
N VAL A 122 -4.06 -18.47 3.84
CA VAL A 122 -4.18 -17.17 3.18
C VAL A 122 -2.78 -16.67 2.82
N GLU A 123 -2.59 -16.25 1.57
CA GLU A 123 -1.39 -15.53 1.17
C GLU A 123 -1.51 -14.05 1.53
N VAL A 124 -0.45 -13.51 2.14
CA VAL A 124 -0.34 -12.08 2.43
C VAL A 124 0.80 -11.51 1.60
N ALA A 125 0.47 -10.49 0.83
CA ALA A 125 1.37 -9.82 -0.09
C ALA A 125 1.33 -8.31 0.14
N GLY A 126 2.41 -7.61 -0.20
CA GLY A 126 2.49 -6.15 -0.02
C GLY A 126 3.05 -5.40 -1.23
N ILE A 127 2.64 -4.14 -1.38
CA ILE A 127 3.20 -3.15 -2.32
C ILE A 127 3.69 -1.93 -1.51
N CYS A 128 4.81 -1.33 -1.93
CA CYS A 128 5.47 -0.20 -1.25
C CYS A 128 6.08 -0.60 0.11
N CYS A 129 6.31 0.35 1.02
CA CYS A 129 7.04 0.11 2.27
C CYS A 129 6.34 -0.88 3.19
N THR A 130 5.00 -0.91 3.24
CA THR A 130 4.26 -1.89 4.04
C THR A 130 4.60 -3.33 3.65
N ALA A 131 5.01 -3.58 2.39
CA ALA A 131 5.53 -4.90 2.00
C ALA A 131 6.79 -5.27 2.77
N LEU A 132 7.70 -4.31 2.95
CA LEU A 132 8.94 -4.48 3.71
C LEU A 132 8.63 -4.62 5.20
N GLU A 133 7.76 -3.78 5.75
CA GLU A 133 7.37 -3.87 7.16
C GLU A 133 6.67 -5.20 7.50
N THR A 134 5.75 -5.65 6.65
CA THR A 134 5.07 -6.94 6.83
C THR A 134 6.07 -8.09 6.78
N THR A 135 7.08 -8.03 5.91
CA THR A 135 8.10 -9.08 5.78
C THR A 135 9.15 -9.07 6.88
N ARG A 136 9.36 -7.93 7.55
CA ARG A 136 10.09 -7.86 8.83
C ARG A 136 9.33 -8.57 9.96
N TYR A 137 8.01 -8.58 9.92
CA TYR A 137 7.15 -9.24 10.91
C TYR A 137 6.84 -10.72 10.59
N SER A 138 6.91 -11.08 9.31
CA SER A 138 6.48 -12.37 8.77
C SER A 138 7.29 -12.71 7.53
N ASP A 139 8.26 -13.61 7.68
CA ASP A 139 9.09 -14.17 6.60
C ASP A 139 8.29 -14.89 5.49
N ARG A 140 7.03 -15.23 5.77
CA ARG A 140 6.10 -15.83 4.80
C ARG A 140 5.41 -14.83 3.89
N ALA A 141 5.30 -13.57 4.29
CA ALA A 141 4.64 -12.56 3.46
C ALA A 141 5.47 -12.30 2.20
N LYS A 142 4.82 -11.82 1.13
CA LYS A 142 5.46 -11.63 -0.18
C LYS A 142 5.58 -10.16 -0.54
N ILE A 143 6.74 -9.77 -1.08
CA ILE A 143 6.91 -8.44 -1.66
C ILE A 143 6.45 -8.48 -3.12
N VAL A 144 5.32 -7.87 -3.46
CA VAL A 144 4.81 -7.84 -4.83
C VAL A 144 5.63 -6.87 -5.70
N GLY A 145 5.91 -5.67 -5.17
CA GLY A 145 6.75 -4.70 -5.84
C GLY A 145 6.48 -3.24 -5.46
N PRO A 146 6.98 -2.29 -6.27
CA PRO A 146 6.94 -0.86 -5.97
C PRO A 146 5.66 -0.16 -6.48
N LEU A 147 5.46 1.10 -6.06
CA LEU A 147 4.39 2.00 -6.53
C LEU A 147 4.28 2.06 -8.06
N SER A 148 5.42 2.10 -8.77
CA SER A 148 5.47 2.30 -10.22
C SER A 148 4.71 1.24 -11.02
N ARG A 149 4.45 0.07 -10.43
CA ARG A 149 3.65 -1.00 -11.03
C ARG A 149 2.40 -1.36 -10.21
N GLN A 150 2.01 -0.54 -9.24
CA GLN A 150 0.85 -0.78 -8.38
C GLN A 150 -0.42 -1.05 -9.20
N LEU A 151 -0.72 -0.21 -10.21
CA LEU A 151 -1.87 -0.41 -11.09
C LEU A 151 -1.80 -1.74 -11.84
N PHE A 152 -0.62 -2.10 -12.36
CA PHE A 152 -0.42 -3.37 -13.04
C PHE A 152 -0.73 -4.53 -12.09
N PHE A 153 -0.19 -4.52 -10.89
CA PHE A 153 -0.43 -5.56 -9.89
C PHE A 153 -1.91 -5.68 -9.51
N ILE A 154 -2.60 -4.56 -9.26
CA ILE A 154 -4.04 -4.57 -8.99
C ILE A 154 -4.79 -5.19 -10.18
N ARG A 155 -4.48 -4.74 -11.41
CA ARG A 155 -5.15 -5.20 -12.62
C ARG A 155 -4.83 -6.64 -13.02
N THR A 156 -3.80 -7.26 -12.46
CA THR A 156 -3.64 -8.71 -12.58
C THR A 156 -4.82 -9.46 -11.94
N GLY A 157 -5.52 -8.85 -11.00
CA GLY A 157 -6.53 -9.51 -10.18
C GLY A 157 -5.92 -10.54 -9.25
N ILE A 158 -4.66 -10.37 -8.83
CA ILE A 158 -3.98 -11.26 -7.90
C ILE A 158 -4.60 -11.26 -6.51
N ALA A 159 -5.13 -10.11 -6.07
CA ALA A 159 -5.70 -9.95 -4.73
C ALA A 159 -7.20 -10.23 -4.73
N ASP A 160 -7.68 -10.91 -3.69
CA ASP A 160 -9.10 -11.00 -3.38
C ASP A 160 -9.53 -9.77 -2.59
N VAL A 161 -8.79 -9.45 -1.54
CA VAL A 161 -8.98 -8.23 -0.73
C VAL A 161 -7.73 -7.37 -0.77
N ILE A 162 -7.92 -6.06 -0.89
CA ILE A 162 -6.88 -5.04 -0.83
C ILE A 162 -7.10 -4.21 0.43
N LEU A 163 -6.09 -4.16 1.30
CA LEU A 163 -6.06 -3.27 2.45
C LEU A 163 -5.14 -2.11 2.11
N THR A 164 -5.69 -0.90 2.16
CA THR A 164 -4.91 0.31 1.95
C THR A 164 -4.73 1.05 3.26
N ASP A 165 -3.52 1.48 3.53
CA ASP A 165 -3.22 2.39 4.64
C ASP A 165 -3.01 3.82 4.11
N GLU A 166 -1.80 4.37 4.14
CA GLU A 166 -1.44 5.72 3.73
C GLU A 166 -0.18 5.75 2.84
N GLN A 167 -0.05 6.84 2.08
CA GLN A 167 1.13 7.21 1.28
C GLN A 167 1.47 6.23 0.15
N CYS A 168 1.87 6.77 -1.02
CA CYS A 168 2.13 5.97 -2.24
C CYS A 168 1.03 4.94 -2.56
N ILE A 169 -0.23 5.32 -2.37
CA ILE A 169 -1.39 4.53 -2.77
C ILE A 169 -2.14 5.27 -3.86
N ARG A 170 -2.59 4.55 -4.87
CA ARG A 170 -3.41 5.10 -5.94
C ARG A 170 -4.75 5.55 -5.37
N THR A 171 -5.19 6.72 -5.82
CA THR A 171 -6.44 7.34 -5.38
C THR A 171 -7.68 6.73 -6.03
N ASP A 172 -7.51 5.94 -7.09
CA ASP A 172 -8.57 5.23 -7.81
C ASP A 172 -8.66 3.72 -7.42
N MET A 173 -8.10 3.34 -6.27
CA MET A 173 -8.04 1.94 -5.81
C MET A 173 -9.39 1.20 -5.88
N PRO A 174 -10.52 1.74 -5.35
CA PRO A 174 -11.81 1.05 -5.42
C PRO A 174 -12.28 0.82 -6.86
N ILE A 175 -12.11 1.82 -7.73
CA ILE A 175 -12.51 1.75 -9.15
C ILE A 175 -11.72 0.67 -9.88
N GLU A 176 -10.41 0.58 -9.63
CA GLU A 176 -9.54 -0.39 -10.29
C GLU A 176 -9.72 -1.81 -9.72
N ALA A 177 -10.01 -1.93 -8.42
CA ALA A 177 -10.35 -3.18 -7.76
C ALA A 177 -11.67 -3.78 -8.28
N ASP A 178 -12.69 -2.95 -8.52
CA ASP A 178 -13.98 -3.40 -9.06
C ASP A 178 -13.83 -4.06 -10.44
N LYS A 179 -12.94 -3.53 -11.28
CA LYS A 179 -12.67 -4.07 -12.63
C LYS A 179 -12.03 -5.45 -12.61
N VAL A 180 -11.60 -5.95 -11.45
CA VAL A 180 -11.01 -7.27 -11.26
C VAL A 180 -11.68 -8.08 -10.16
N GLY A 181 -12.83 -7.59 -9.65
CA GLY A 181 -13.63 -8.23 -8.62
C GLY A 181 -13.03 -8.20 -7.21
N SER A 182 -11.88 -7.56 -7.00
CA SER A 182 -11.26 -7.43 -5.67
C SER A 182 -12.10 -6.50 -4.78
N ARG A 183 -12.08 -6.71 -3.46
CA ARG A 183 -12.69 -5.80 -2.49
C ARG A 183 -11.63 -4.94 -1.79
N VAL A 184 -11.98 -3.69 -1.44
CA VAL A 184 -11.07 -2.74 -0.79
C VAL A 184 -11.55 -2.43 0.62
N ILE A 185 -10.60 -2.39 1.55
CA ILE A 185 -10.77 -1.88 2.91
C ILE A 185 -9.77 -0.74 3.13
N ALA A 186 -10.27 0.48 3.32
CA ALA A 186 -9.44 1.62 3.70
C ALA A 186 -9.26 1.64 5.23
N CYS A 187 -8.02 1.56 5.70
CA CYS A 187 -7.71 1.27 7.10
C CYS A 187 -7.36 2.51 7.93
N VAL A 188 -7.23 3.69 7.30
CA VAL A 188 -6.83 4.94 7.97
C VAL A 188 -7.62 6.12 7.44
N ASP A 189 -7.83 7.11 8.31
CA ASP A 189 -8.60 8.33 8.04
C ASP A 189 -7.97 9.24 6.96
N LYS A 190 -6.65 9.13 6.76
CA LYS A 190 -5.93 9.91 5.74
C LYS A 190 -6.38 9.61 4.32
N VAL A 191 -6.85 8.38 4.05
CA VAL A 191 -7.31 7.97 2.72
C VAL A 191 -8.48 6.98 2.81
N MET A 192 -9.70 7.50 2.72
CA MET A 192 -10.93 6.69 2.80
C MET A 192 -11.66 6.54 1.45
N TYR A 193 -11.18 7.18 0.38
CA TYR A 193 -11.79 7.16 -0.97
C TYR A 193 -13.26 7.58 -1.07
N GLY A 194 -13.82 8.22 -0.02
CA GLY A 194 -15.26 8.50 0.06
C GLY A 194 -16.12 7.26 0.31
N LEU A 195 -15.53 6.18 0.81
CA LEU A 195 -16.24 4.97 1.24
C LEU A 195 -17.00 5.22 2.55
N ASP A 196 -18.07 4.46 2.75
CA ASP A 196 -18.77 4.45 4.03
C ASP A 196 -17.84 3.96 5.14
N ASP A 197 -17.80 4.70 6.25
CA ASP A 197 -17.10 4.30 7.46
C ASP A 197 -17.93 3.27 8.22
N ALA A 198 -17.48 2.02 8.17
CA ALA A 198 -18.11 0.87 8.81
C ALA A 198 -17.41 0.47 10.11
N THR A 199 -16.58 1.36 10.68
CA THR A 199 -15.80 1.06 11.91
C THR A 199 -16.69 0.61 13.06
N ASP A 200 -17.90 1.17 13.20
CA ASP A 200 -18.84 0.83 14.28
C ASP A 200 -19.88 -0.24 13.89
N TRP A 201 -19.85 -0.74 12.66
CA TRP A 201 -20.83 -1.71 12.16
C TRP A 201 -20.50 -3.13 12.64
N GLY A 202 -21.48 -4.04 12.57
CA GLY A 202 -21.27 -5.45 12.87
C GLY A 202 -20.44 -6.15 11.79
N THR A 203 -19.41 -6.91 12.17
CA THR A 203 -18.49 -7.56 11.22
C THR A 203 -19.23 -8.40 10.17
N GLU A 204 -20.22 -9.20 10.58
CA GLU A 204 -20.99 -10.05 9.66
C GLU A 204 -21.80 -9.25 8.64
N GLU A 205 -22.31 -8.08 9.02
CA GLU A 205 -23.02 -7.19 8.11
C GLU A 205 -22.08 -6.63 7.04
N ILE A 206 -20.89 -6.18 7.46
CA ILE A 206 -19.85 -5.68 6.55
C ILE A 206 -19.45 -6.77 5.56
N VAL A 207 -19.10 -7.96 6.07
CA VAL A 207 -18.68 -9.12 5.24
C VAL A 207 -19.78 -9.45 4.23
N LYS A 208 -21.04 -9.52 4.65
CA LYS A 208 -22.16 -9.78 3.75
C LYS A 208 -22.26 -8.75 2.63
N GLN A 209 -22.22 -7.46 2.96
CA GLN A 209 -22.32 -6.39 1.95
C GLN A 209 -21.09 -6.38 1.01
N MET A 210 -19.89 -6.68 1.49
CA MET A 210 -18.71 -6.80 0.63
C MET A 210 -18.80 -8.00 -0.31
N VAL A 211 -19.33 -9.13 0.15
CA VAL A 211 -19.42 -10.37 -0.65
C VAL A 211 -20.60 -10.32 -1.63
N GLU A 212 -21.80 -9.95 -1.17
CA GLU A 212 -23.03 -10.03 -1.96
C GLU A 212 -23.26 -8.77 -2.81
N GLU A 213 -23.13 -7.59 -2.19
CA GLU A 213 -23.38 -6.30 -2.86
C GLU A 213 -22.13 -5.72 -3.49
N LYS A 214 -20.98 -6.39 -3.34
CA LYS A 214 -19.69 -5.93 -3.87
C LYS A 214 -19.35 -4.53 -3.34
N LYS A 215 -19.65 -4.22 -2.08
CA LYS A 215 -19.25 -2.95 -1.49
C LYS A 215 -17.78 -2.92 -1.06
N HIS A 216 -17.29 -1.72 -0.84
CA HIS A 216 -16.00 -1.39 -0.26
C HIS A 216 -16.26 -0.50 0.97
N PHE A 217 -15.40 -0.56 1.97
CA PHE A 217 -15.59 0.17 3.21
C PHE A 217 -14.30 0.80 3.72
N ALA A 218 -14.45 1.89 4.49
CA ALA A 218 -13.43 2.29 5.44
C ALA A 218 -13.67 1.59 6.79
N ILE A 219 -12.61 1.08 7.39
CA ILE A 219 -12.65 0.42 8.71
C ILE A 219 -11.37 0.84 9.44
N LEU A 220 -11.51 1.76 10.39
CA LEU A 220 -10.39 2.41 11.08
C LEU A 220 -9.88 1.62 12.30
N ASP A 221 -10.65 0.62 12.74
CA ASP A 221 -10.19 -0.37 13.71
C ASP A 221 -9.42 -1.48 13.00
N THR A 222 -8.12 -1.61 13.29
CA THR A 222 -7.23 -2.53 12.58
C THR A 222 -7.55 -4.01 12.85
N HIS A 223 -8.09 -4.34 14.03
CA HIS A 223 -8.49 -5.71 14.36
C HIS A 223 -9.75 -6.13 13.57
N LYS A 224 -10.75 -5.25 13.51
CA LYS A 224 -11.96 -5.45 12.70
C LYS A 224 -11.63 -5.48 11.21
N ALA A 225 -10.74 -4.59 10.75
CA ALA A 225 -10.30 -4.59 9.36
C ALA A 225 -9.62 -5.92 8.98
N ALA A 226 -8.76 -6.46 9.85
CA ALA A 226 -8.12 -7.76 9.67
C ALA A 226 -9.13 -8.92 9.64
N GLU A 227 -10.09 -8.92 10.57
CA GLU A 227 -11.17 -9.92 10.62
C GLU A 227 -12.00 -9.92 9.33
N VAL A 228 -12.50 -8.75 8.94
CA VAL A 228 -13.30 -8.56 7.72
C VAL A 228 -12.49 -8.97 6.50
N ALA A 229 -11.23 -8.54 6.39
CA ALA A 229 -10.36 -8.88 5.27
C ALA A 229 -10.21 -10.39 5.09
N ALA A 230 -9.92 -11.11 6.18
CA ALA A 230 -9.77 -12.55 6.16
C ALA A 230 -11.07 -13.26 5.76
N LYS A 231 -12.20 -12.88 6.36
CA LYS A 231 -13.52 -13.48 6.06
C LYS A 231 -13.94 -13.23 4.62
N VAL A 232 -13.79 -12.00 4.12
CA VAL A 232 -14.13 -11.65 2.74
C VAL A 232 -13.22 -12.37 1.74
N ALA A 233 -11.90 -12.41 1.98
CA ALA A 233 -10.96 -13.09 1.09
C ALA A 233 -11.29 -14.59 0.95
N LEU A 234 -11.54 -15.28 2.08
CA LEU A 234 -11.96 -16.68 2.08
C LEU A 234 -13.27 -16.91 1.30
N ALA A 235 -14.21 -15.98 1.39
CA ALA A 235 -15.52 -16.10 0.74
C ALA A 235 -15.47 -15.89 -0.79
N ILE A 236 -14.69 -14.91 -1.27
CA ILE A 236 -14.72 -14.53 -2.70
C ILE A 236 -13.66 -15.24 -3.56
N ALA A 237 -12.54 -15.69 -2.97
CA ALA A 237 -11.43 -16.28 -3.71
C ALA A 237 -11.81 -17.46 -4.63
N PRO A 238 -12.73 -18.38 -4.26
CA PRO A 238 -13.13 -19.47 -5.15
C PRO A 238 -13.83 -19.02 -6.43
N GLN A 239 -14.55 -17.88 -6.38
CA GLN A 239 -15.43 -17.44 -7.47
C GLN A 239 -14.84 -16.30 -8.31
N ARG A 240 -13.97 -15.48 -7.74
CA ARG A 240 -13.50 -14.22 -8.37
C ARG A 240 -12.48 -14.43 -9.49
N ARG A 241 -11.71 -15.53 -9.45
CA ARG A 241 -10.47 -15.73 -10.24
C ARG A 241 -10.54 -15.09 -11.62
N LYS A 242 -9.77 -14.01 -11.80
CA LYS A 242 -9.79 -13.22 -13.02
C LYS A 242 -9.18 -14.00 -14.17
N GLU A 243 -9.93 -14.13 -15.26
CA GLU A 243 -9.39 -14.55 -16.55
C GLU A 243 -8.71 -13.36 -17.24
N TRP A 244 -7.53 -13.61 -17.78
CA TRP A 244 -6.80 -12.62 -18.58
C TRP A 244 -7.20 -12.73 -20.04
N LEU A 245 -6.92 -11.66 -20.79
CA LEU A 245 -7.12 -11.68 -22.24
C LEU A 245 -6.36 -12.85 -22.84
N THR A 246 -7.02 -13.59 -23.72
CA THR A 246 -6.33 -14.54 -24.58
C THR A 246 -5.46 -13.79 -25.59
N GLU A 247 -4.47 -14.47 -26.18
CA GLU A 247 -3.68 -13.91 -27.28
C GLU A 247 -4.60 -13.43 -28.43
N GLU A 248 -5.64 -14.20 -28.74
CA GLU A 248 -6.63 -13.87 -29.77
C GLU A 248 -7.39 -12.57 -29.45
N GLU A 249 -7.89 -12.44 -28.22
CA GLU A 249 -8.58 -11.23 -27.77
C GLU A 249 -7.64 -10.01 -27.78
N ALA A 250 -6.39 -10.20 -27.33
CA ALA A 250 -5.37 -9.17 -27.33
C ALA A 250 -5.05 -8.69 -28.75
N THR A 251 -4.88 -9.61 -29.71
CA THR A 251 -4.65 -9.29 -31.12
C THR A 251 -5.84 -8.55 -31.73
N GLU A 252 -7.07 -8.98 -31.47
CA GLU A 252 -8.28 -8.30 -31.99
C GLU A 252 -8.48 -6.89 -31.39
N LEU A 253 -8.11 -6.70 -30.11
CA LEU A 253 -8.09 -5.36 -29.51
C LEU A 253 -6.98 -4.50 -30.13
N ALA A 254 -5.78 -5.05 -30.32
CA ALA A 254 -4.64 -4.34 -30.88
C ALA A 254 -4.91 -3.84 -32.31
N LYS A 255 -5.63 -4.61 -33.13
CA LYS A 255 -6.06 -4.21 -34.49
C LYS A 255 -6.95 -2.95 -34.53
N LYS A 256 -7.58 -2.57 -33.41
CA LYS A 256 -8.38 -1.34 -33.30
C LYS A 256 -7.52 -0.08 -33.14
N CYS A 257 -6.21 -0.23 -32.91
CA CYS A 257 -5.29 0.89 -32.81
C CYS A 257 -5.26 1.68 -34.13
N THR A 258 -5.43 3.00 -34.04
CA THR A 258 -5.39 3.90 -35.20
C THR A 258 -4.02 4.55 -35.41
N HIS A 259 -3.02 4.15 -34.63
CA HIS A 259 -1.67 4.73 -34.64
C HIS A 259 -1.65 6.26 -34.46
N CYS A 260 -2.56 6.79 -33.65
CA CYS A 260 -2.71 8.24 -33.47
C CYS A 260 -1.60 8.88 -32.62
N GLY A 261 -0.79 8.10 -31.89
CA GLY A 261 0.31 8.61 -31.06
C GLY A 261 -0.11 9.25 -29.73
N MET A 262 -1.41 9.26 -29.41
CA MET A 262 -1.86 9.88 -28.17
C MET A 262 -1.32 9.16 -26.93
N CYS A 263 -1.27 7.83 -26.95
CA CYS A 263 -0.74 7.02 -25.85
C CYS A 263 0.72 7.34 -25.52
N GLU A 264 1.56 7.57 -26.54
CA GLU A 264 2.98 7.88 -26.38
C GLU A 264 3.19 9.31 -25.87
N ARG A 265 2.41 10.26 -26.39
CA ARG A 265 2.45 11.68 -25.95
C ARG A 265 2.08 11.86 -24.49
N VAL A 266 1.16 11.04 -23.98
CA VAL A 266 0.74 11.07 -22.57
C VAL A 266 1.53 10.10 -21.70
N CYS A 267 2.44 9.31 -22.29
CA CYS A 267 3.23 8.33 -21.54
C CYS A 267 4.35 9.05 -20.77
N PRO A 268 4.36 9.02 -19.43
CA PRO A 268 5.43 9.64 -18.66
C PRO A 268 6.80 8.96 -18.87
N ASN A 269 6.81 7.71 -19.33
CA ASN A 269 8.03 6.94 -19.61
C ASN A 269 8.46 6.99 -21.08
N LEU A 270 7.72 7.72 -21.93
CA LEU A 270 8.03 7.87 -23.36
C LEU A 270 8.18 6.54 -24.11
N PHE A 271 7.39 5.53 -23.74
CA PHE A 271 7.41 4.24 -24.44
C PHE A 271 6.80 4.35 -25.84
N ALA A 272 7.37 3.59 -26.79
CA ALA A 272 6.85 3.42 -28.14
C ALA A 272 5.63 2.47 -28.16
N ILE A 273 4.54 2.90 -27.51
CA ILE A 273 3.33 2.09 -27.32
C ILE A 273 2.68 1.74 -28.67
N ASN A 274 2.67 2.65 -29.66
CA ASN A 274 2.08 2.37 -30.96
C ASN A 274 2.79 1.21 -31.67
N GLU A 275 4.13 1.19 -31.59
CA GLU A 275 4.94 0.13 -32.21
C GLU A 275 4.65 -1.20 -31.54
N GLY A 276 4.67 -1.24 -30.21
CA GLY A 276 4.34 -2.45 -29.44
C GLY A 276 2.94 -2.99 -29.73
N ILE A 277 1.92 -2.13 -29.75
CA ILE A 277 0.55 -2.55 -30.10
C ILE A 277 0.45 -3.00 -31.56
N GLY A 278 1.20 -2.36 -32.47
CA GLY A 278 1.29 -2.77 -33.87
C GLY A 278 1.87 -4.17 -34.07
N GLU A 279 2.83 -4.58 -33.24
CA GLU A 279 3.38 -5.94 -33.24
C GLU A 279 2.38 -6.96 -32.67
N VAL A 280 1.68 -6.64 -31.58
CA VAL A 280 0.62 -7.49 -31.02
C VAL A 280 -0.52 -7.72 -32.03
N ALA A 281 -0.86 -6.71 -32.86
CA ALA A 281 -1.85 -6.84 -33.92
C ALA A 281 -1.45 -7.84 -35.02
N LYS A 282 -0.16 -8.14 -35.15
CA LYS A 282 0.41 -9.14 -36.07
C LYS A 282 0.61 -10.51 -35.40
N GLY A 283 0.32 -10.63 -34.10
CA GLY A 283 0.54 -11.86 -33.32
C GLY A 283 1.94 -11.98 -32.72
N ASN A 284 2.71 -10.88 -32.64
CA ASN A 284 4.03 -10.86 -32.01
C ASN A 284 3.89 -10.31 -30.57
N PHE A 285 4.04 -11.19 -29.56
CA PHE A 285 3.89 -10.88 -28.13
C PHE A 285 5.23 -10.69 -27.40
#